data_AF-A0A929QY20-F1
#
_entry.id   AF-A0A929QY20-F1
#
_cell.length_a   1.000
_cell.length_b   1.000
_cell.length_c   1.000
_cell.angle_alpha   90.00
_cell.angle_beta   90.00
_cell.angle_gamma   90.00
#
_symmetry.space_group_name_H-M   'P 1'
#
loop_
_entity.id
_entity.type
_entity.pdbx_description
1 polymer ?
#
loop_
_entity_poly.entity_id
_entity_poly.type
_entity_poly.pdbx_seq_one_letter_code
_entity_poly.pdbx_strand_id
1 'polypeptide(L)'
;MRQALSRVQDELDHAVNAISAYMLACAEAIDGVRVVEAKVRSALEISEEIGCTIHDDGSVSIPYIDLSDAVRYGKADVLLGKYSDLHMCIAAALSVARKVDEELRRKLQELAEDKFEQNGPKEGRHSASPGLPDDADESWSPSEVSAWWGALTDEERQACIERDPLKYGN
;
A
#
# COMPACT_ATOMS: atom_id res chain seq x y z
N MET A 1 26.33 36.13 -3.72
CA MET A 1 24.93 36.03 -4.22
C MET A 1 24.68 34.75 -5.01
N ARG A 2 25.40 34.45 -6.11
CA ARG A 2 25.18 33.22 -6.90
C ARG A 2 25.34 31.90 -6.11
N GLN A 3 26.36 31.79 -5.25
CA GLN A 3 26.55 30.58 -4.40
C GLN A 3 25.42 30.37 -3.38
N ALA A 4 24.93 31.46 -2.77
CA ALA A 4 23.81 31.38 -1.83
C ALA A 4 22.51 30.94 -2.53
N LEU A 5 22.28 31.44 -3.76
CA LEU A 5 21.14 31.03 -4.56
C LEU A 5 21.23 29.57 -4.99
N SER A 6 22.40 29.10 -5.44
CA SER A 6 22.62 27.68 -5.77
C SER A 6 22.31 26.78 -4.59
N ARG A 7 22.82 27.12 -3.40
CA ARG A 7 22.58 26.32 -2.20
C ARG A 7 21.11 26.23 -1.83
N VAL A 8 20.38 27.35 -1.89
CA VAL A 8 18.92 27.36 -1.62
C VAL A 8 18.17 26.52 -2.65
N GLN A 9 18.63 26.50 -3.90
CA GLN A 9 18.05 25.65 -4.94
C GLN A 9 18.32 24.16 -4.67
N ASP A 10 19.54 23.80 -4.29
CA ASP A 10 19.88 22.41 -3.96
C ASP A 10 19.08 21.91 -2.74
N GLU A 11 18.90 22.76 -1.72
CA GLU A 11 18.06 22.45 -0.54
C GLU A 11 16.58 22.28 -0.92
N LEU A 12 16.08 23.06 -1.88
CA LEU A 12 14.72 22.93 -2.38
C LEU A 12 14.53 21.63 -3.16
N ASP A 13 15.42 21.32 -4.11
CA ASP A 13 15.36 20.09 -4.91
C ASP A 13 15.37 18.85 -3.98
N HIS A 14 16.22 18.85 -2.96
CA HIS A 14 16.26 17.80 -1.94
C HIS A 14 14.92 17.68 -1.17
N ALA A 15 14.36 18.80 -0.70
CA ALA A 15 13.11 18.78 0.05
C ALA A 15 11.92 18.27 -0.77
N VAL A 16 11.84 18.63 -2.06
CA VAL A 16 10.75 18.16 -2.92
C VAL A 16 10.88 16.65 -3.19
N ASN A 17 12.09 16.16 -3.45
CA ASN A 17 12.32 14.72 -3.62
C ASN A 17 11.96 13.92 -2.36
N ALA A 18 12.26 14.44 -1.16
CA ALA A 18 11.88 13.81 0.10
C ALA A 18 10.34 13.72 0.27
N ILE A 19 9.62 14.80 -0.07
CA ILE A 19 8.16 14.82 0.00
C ILE A 19 7.54 13.82 -0.97
N SER A 20 8.07 13.70 -2.18
CA SER A 20 7.58 12.74 -3.17
C SER A 20 7.84 11.30 -2.75
N ALA A 21 9.03 10.99 -2.23
CA ALA A 21 9.33 9.67 -1.68
C ALA A 21 8.39 9.31 -0.51
N TYR A 22 8.11 10.27 0.38
CA TYR A 22 7.14 10.10 1.46
C TYR A 22 5.72 9.84 0.93
N MET A 23 5.27 10.63 -0.04
CA MET A 23 3.96 10.46 -0.66
C MET A 23 3.78 9.07 -1.28
N LEU A 24 4.79 8.57 -2.02
CA LEU A 24 4.76 7.24 -2.62
C LEU A 24 4.72 6.13 -1.56
N ALA A 25 5.52 6.25 -0.49
CA ALA A 25 5.47 5.31 0.62
C ALA A 25 4.08 5.27 1.29
N CYS A 26 3.43 6.43 1.46
CA CYS A 26 2.06 6.48 1.97
C CYS A 26 1.04 5.87 1.00
N ALA A 27 1.19 6.09 -0.31
CA ALA A 27 0.28 5.55 -1.32
C ALA A 27 0.28 4.01 -1.31
N GLU A 28 1.46 3.38 -1.27
CA GLU A 28 1.57 1.92 -1.15
C GLU A 28 0.98 1.42 0.18
N ALA A 29 1.28 2.10 1.29
CA ALA A 29 0.76 1.71 2.59
C ALA A 29 -0.78 1.76 2.64
N ILE A 30 -1.39 2.80 2.07
CA ILE A 30 -2.85 2.94 1.99
C ILE A 30 -3.47 1.79 1.20
N ASP A 31 -2.85 1.40 0.08
CA ASP A 31 -3.35 0.27 -0.72
C ASP A 31 -3.25 -1.05 0.04
N GLY A 32 -2.12 -1.27 0.71
CA GLY A 32 -1.94 -2.40 1.62
C GLY A 32 -3.00 -2.45 2.72
N VAL A 33 -3.32 -1.31 3.34
CA VAL A 33 -4.39 -1.21 4.35
C VAL A 33 -5.75 -1.56 3.77
N ARG A 34 -6.07 -1.15 2.53
CA ARG A 34 -7.33 -1.54 1.86
C ARG A 34 -7.43 -3.06 1.68
N VAL A 35 -6.32 -3.73 1.37
CA VAL A 35 -6.28 -5.20 1.29
C VAL A 35 -6.51 -5.83 2.66
N VAL A 36 -5.96 -5.27 3.74
CA VAL A 36 -6.23 -5.72 5.11
C VAL A 36 -7.71 -5.54 5.45
N GLU A 37 -8.28 -4.36 5.21
CA GLU A 37 -9.71 -4.07 5.46
C GLU A 37 -10.64 -5.03 4.72
N ALA A 38 -10.34 -5.34 3.46
CA ALA A 38 -11.10 -6.32 2.68
C ALA A 38 -11.08 -7.71 3.32
N LYS A 39 -9.91 -8.17 3.78
CA LYS A 39 -9.76 -9.48 4.42
C LYS A 39 -10.43 -9.53 5.79
N VAL A 40 -10.33 -8.45 6.58
CA VAL A 40 -11.03 -8.32 7.85
C VAL A 40 -12.55 -8.36 7.64
N ARG A 41 -13.06 -7.68 6.61
CA ARG A 41 -14.48 -7.73 6.26
C ARG A 41 -14.94 -9.15 5.91
N SER A 42 -14.18 -9.87 5.09
CA SER A 42 -14.47 -11.28 4.79
C SER A 42 -14.44 -12.16 6.04
N ALA A 43 -13.49 -11.94 6.96
CA ALA A 43 -13.45 -12.66 8.23
C ALA A 43 -14.69 -12.37 9.09
N LEU A 44 -15.11 -11.10 9.16
CA LEU A 44 -16.31 -10.71 9.89
C LEU A 44 -17.57 -11.37 9.31
N GLU A 45 -17.74 -11.35 7.99
CA GLU A 45 -18.86 -12.02 7.30
C GLU A 45 -18.91 -13.53 7.61
N ILE A 46 -17.77 -14.22 7.56
CA ILE A 46 -17.70 -15.65 7.92
C ILE A 46 -18.03 -15.84 9.41
N SER A 47 -17.50 -14.97 10.29
CA SER A 47 -17.73 -15.06 11.73
C SER A 47 -19.20 -14.87 12.11
N GLU A 48 -19.90 -13.92 11.48
CA GLU A 48 -21.34 -13.72 11.66
C GLU A 48 -22.13 -14.94 11.20
N GLU A 49 -21.72 -15.54 10.08
CA GLU A 49 -22.40 -16.72 9.52
C GLU A 49 -22.30 -17.96 10.44
N ILE A 50 -21.16 -18.14 11.11
CA ILE A 50 -20.94 -19.26 12.03
C ILE A 50 -21.19 -18.90 13.50
N GLY A 51 -21.51 -17.64 13.80
CA GLY A 51 -21.76 -17.11 15.13
C GLY A 51 -20.51 -16.93 16.01
N CYS A 52 -19.31 -16.91 15.45
CA CYS A 52 -18.07 -16.71 16.22
C CYS A 52 -17.81 -15.23 16.52
N THR A 53 -17.06 -14.95 17.60
CA THR A 53 -16.61 -13.60 17.93
C THR A 53 -15.10 -13.48 17.65
N ILE A 54 -14.73 -12.53 16.80
CA ILE A 54 -13.33 -12.14 16.59
C ILE A 54 -13.01 -11.02 17.59
N HIS A 55 -11.91 -11.16 18.31
CA HIS A 55 -11.41 -10.15 19.25
C HIS A 55 -10.43 -9.19 18.55
N ASP A 56 -10.16 -8.04 19.19
CA ASP A 56 -9.27 -7.00 18.65
C ASP A 56 -7.83 -7.48 18.42
N ASP A 57 -7.40 -8.52 19.14
CA ASP A 57 -6.09 -9.17 18.96
C ASP A 57 -6.07 -10.20 17.81
N GLY A 58 -7.20 -10.39 17.12
CA GLY A 58 -7.40 -11.37 16.05
C GLY A 58 -7.71 -12.77 16.55
N SER A 59 -7.84 -13.01 17.86
CA SER A 59 -8.26 -14.30 18.38
C SER A 59 -9.76 -14.55 18.11
N VAL A 60 -10.13 -15.82 17.93
CA VAL A 60 -11.52 -16.22 17.64
C VAL A 60 -12.06 -17.01 18.83
N SER A 61 -13.17 -16.57 19.40
CA SER A 61 -13.95 -17.34 20.35
C SER A 61 -15.16 -17.96 19.68
N ILE A 62 -15.39 -19.22 19.99
CA ILE A 62 -16.47 -20.02 19.43
C ILE A 62 -17.55 -20.14 20.51
N PRO A 63 -18.82 -19.79 20.22
CA PRO A 63 -19.91 -20.14 21.11
C PRO A 63 -20.00 -21.65 21.24
N TYR A 64 -20.62 -22.15 22.30
CA TYR A 64 -20.95 -23.56 22.36
C TYR A 64 -21.89 -23.90 21.20
N ILE A 65 -21.39 -24.65 20.21
CA ILE A 65 -22.18 -25.21 19.13
C ILE A 65 -22.51 -26.63 19.55
N ASP A 66 -23.80 -26.95 19.66
CA ASP A 66 -24.23 -28.33 19.88
C ASP A 66 -23.90 -29.14 18.62
N LEU A 67 -22.69 -29.73 18.65
CA LEU A 67 -22.18 -30.60 17.60
C LEU A 67 -23.11 -31.79 17.34
N SER A 68 -24.00 -32.13 18.28
CA SER A 68 -24.99 -33.20 18.11
C SER A 68 -25.95 -32.88 16.96
N ASP A 69 -26.43 -31.64 16.84
CA ASP A 69 -27.29 -31.22 15.73
C ASP A 69 -26.50 -31.04 14.43
N ALA A 70 -25.29 -30.49 14.49
CA ALA A 70 -24.43 -30.35 13.30
C ALA A 70 -24.05 -31.70 12.68
N VAL A 71 -23.77 -32.71 13.52
CA VAL A 71 -23.49 -34.09 13.10
C VAL A 71 -24.79 -34.76 12.60
N ARG A 72 -25.92 -34.57 13.29
CA ARG A 72 -27.22 -35.13 12.91
C ARG A 72 -27.73 -34.66 11.56
N TYR A 73 -27.40 -33.43 11.15
CA TYR A 73 -27.77 -32.85 9.86
C TYR A 73 -26.64 -32.84 8.82
N GLY A 74 -25.49 -33.49 9.08
CA GLY A 74 -24.38 -33.57 8.14
C GLY A 74 -23.70 -32.23 7.82
N LYS A 75 -23.81 -31.24 8.72
CA LYS A 75 -23.25 -29.89 8.56
C LYS A 75 -21.88 -29.70 9.21
N ALA A 76 -21.39 -30.72 9.93
CA ALA A 76 -20.12 -30.65 10.66
C ALA A 76 -18.92 -30.31 9.76
N ASP A 77 -18.80 -30.95 8.59
CA ASP A 77 -17.69 -30.71 7.65
C ASP A 77 -17.74 -29.29 7.06
N VAL A 78 -18.94 -28.78 6.76
CA VAL A 78 -19.14 -27.42 6.26
C VAL A 78 -18.74 -26.39 7.32
N LEU A 79 -19.12 -26.62 8.58
CA LEU A 79 -18.77 -25.76 9.70
C LEU A 79 -17.25 -25.73 9.93
N LEU A 80 -16.61 -26.90 9.86
CA LEU A 80 -15.16 -27.03 10.01
C LEU A 80 -14.42 -26.33 8.85
N GLY A 81 -14.92 -26.46 7.62
CA GLY A 81 -14.41 -25.74 6.45
C GLY A 81 -14.46 -24.23 6.64
N LYS A 82 -15.61 -23.68 7.04
CA LYS A 82 -15.76 -22.24 7.32
C LYS A 82 -14.88 -21.74 8.45
N TYR A 83 -14.68 -22.57 9.47
CA TYR A 83 -13.75 -22.26 10.55
C TYR A 83 -12.30 -22.17 10.04
N SER A 84 -11.90 -23.10 9.18
CA SER A 84 -10.60 -23.04 8.50
C SER A 84 -10.47 -21.78 7.64
N ASP A 85 -11.50 -21.45 6.86
CA ASP A 85 -11.53 -20.27 6.00
C ASP A 85 -11.43 -18.97 6.82
N LEU A 86 -12.11 -18.90 7.97
CA LEU A 86 -12.02 -17.78 8.90
C LEU A 86 -10.58 -17.58 9.41
N HIS A 87 -9.97 -18.66 9.91
CA HIS A 87 -8.58 -18.61 10.38
C HIS A 87 -7.61 -18.21 9.27
N MET A 88 -7.82 -18.71 8.06
CA MET A 88 -7.03 -18.33 6.89
C MET A 88 -7.20 -16.85 6.54
N CYS A 89 -8.42 -16.31 6.59
CA CYS A 89 -8.68 -14.88 6.33
C CYS A 89 -7.98 -13.99 7.37
N ILE A 90 -8.08 -14.34 8.65
CA ILE A 90 -7.42 -13.61 9.74
C ILE A 90 -5.90 -13.67 9.59
N ALA A 91 -5.34 -14.87 9.39
CA ALA A 91 -3.90 -15.03 9.19
C ALA A 91 -3.40 -14.27 7.96
N ALA A 92 -4.16 -14.25 6.87
CA ALA A 92 -3.84 -13.47 5.68
C ALA A 92 -3.90 -11.96 5.95
N ALA A 93 -4.91 -11.47 6.67
CA ALA A 93 -5.02 -10.07 7.07
C ALA A 93 -3.80 -9.63 7.90
N LEU A 94 -3.46 -10.39 8.94
CA LEU A 94 -2.29 -10.12 9.79
C LEU A 94 -0.97 -10.17 9.01
N SER A 95 -0.84 -11.11 8.07
CA SER A 95 0.35 -11.23 7.22
C SER A 95 0.51 -10.02 6.31
N VAL A 96 -0.58 -9.55 5.68
CA VAL A 96 -0.56 -8.34 4.86
C VAL A 96 -0.27 -7.11 5.73
N ALA A 97 -0.94 -6.94 6.86
CA ALA A 97 -0.71 -5.82 7.77
C ALA A 97 0.77 -5.72 8.19
N ARG A 98 1.38 -6.85 8.58
CA ARG A 98 2.80 -6.89 8.93
C ARG A 98 3.72 -6.49 7.77
N LYS A 99 3.41 -6.94 6.54
CA LYS A 99 4.20 -6.57 5.35
C LYS A 99 4.09 -5.07 5.07
N VAL A 100 2.89 -4.51 5.18
CA VAL A 100 2.65 -3.08 4.98
C VAL A 100 3.41 -2.26 6.01
N ASP A 101 3.35 -2.63 7.28
CA ASP A 101 4.08 -1.96 8.34
C ASP A 101 5.60 -2.02 8.11
N GLU A 102 6.12 -3.20 7.72
CA GLU A 102 7.55 -3.38 7.50
C GLU A 102 8.06 -2.58 6.28
N GLU A 103 7.31 -2.57 5.17
CA GLU A 103 7.66 -1.79 3.98
C GLU A 103 7.57 -0.29 4.25
N LEU A 104 6.50 0.18 4.91
CA LEU A 104 6.38 1.59 5.28
C LEU A 104 7.52 2.00 6.21
N ARG A 105 7.84 1.20 7.23
CA ARG A 105 8.95 1.44 8.14
C ARG A 105 10.28 1.49 7.41
N ARG A 106 10.53 0.57 6.46
CA ARG A 106 11.73 0.56 5.63
C ARG A 106 11.84 1.84 4.81
N LYS A 107 10.78 2.23 4.09
CA LYS A 107 10.76 3.45 3.25
C LYS A 107 10.93 4.73 4.07
N LEU A 108 10.31 4.82 5.25
CA LEU A 108 10.50 5.96 6.15
C LEU A 108 11.92 6.01 6.74
N GLN A 109 12.55 4.86 6.98
CA GLN A 109 13.95 4.81 7.38
C GLN A 109 14.88 5.25 6.25
N GLU A 110 14.64 4.81 5.01
CA GLU A 110 15.38 5.28 3.84
C GLU A 110 15.21 6.79 3.62
N LEU A 111 14.03 7.34 3.91
CA LEU A 111 13.77 8.78 3.91
C LEU A 111 14.61 9.49 4.98
N ALA A 112 14.60 9.00 6.22
CA ALA A 112 15.32 9.62 7.33
C ALA A 112 16.86 9.55 7.21
N GLU A 113 17.36 8.59 6.43
CA GLU A 113 18.79 8.40 6.15
C GLU A 113 19.24 9.04 4.82
N ASP A 114 18.37 9.80 4.14
CA ASP A 114 18.59 10.40 2.82
C ASP A 114 18.99 9.38 1.73
N LYS A 115 18.61 8.11 1.91
CA LYS A 115 18.89 7.01 0.97
C LYS A 115 17.87 6.90 -0.14
N PHE A 116 16.73 7.58 -0.03
CA PHE A 116 15.73 7.66 -1.10
C PHE A 116 16.32 8.23 -2.41
N GLU A 117 17.34 9.09 -2.32
CA GLU A 117 18.07 9.60 -3.48
C GLU A 117 18.96 8.55 -4.18
N GLN A 118 19.29 7.45 -3.51
CA GLN A 118 20.16 6.40 -4.06
C GLN A 118 19.37 5.32 -4.80
N ASN A 119 18.08 5.20 -4.51
CA ASN A 119 17.23 4.10 -4.95
C ASN A 119 16.08 4.54 -5.89
N GLY A 120 15.98 5.82 -6.24
CA GLY A 120 14.93 6.35 -7.11
C GLY A 120 15.46 7.37 -8.13
N PRO A 121 14.67 7.68 -9.18
CA PRO A 121 15.04 8.69 -10.16
C PRO A 121 15.26 10.04 -9.47
N LYS A 122 16.44 10.65 -9.70
CA LYS A 122 16.76 11.96 -9.17
C LYS A 122 16.13 13.04 -10.03
N GLU A 123 15.22 13.79 -9.43
CA GLU A 123 14.58 14.93 -10.05
C GLU A 123 15.12 16.20 -9.41
N GLY A 124 15.16 17.28 -10.18
CA GLY A 124 15.64 18.57 -9.69
C GLY A 124 15.18 19.64 -10.65
N ARG A 125 15.64 20.88 -10.48
CA ARG A 125 15.20 22.04 -11.28
C ARG A 125 15.32 21.96 -12.82
N HIS A 126 15.84 20.86 -13.36
CA HIS A 126 15.99 20.60 -14.79
C HIS A 126 15.05 19.50 -15.32
N SER A 127 14.32 18.83 -14.44
CA SER A 127 13.33 17.85 -14.85
C SER A 127 12.02 18.51 -15.27
N ALA A 128 11.20 17.76 -16.01
CA ALA A 128 9.94 18.27 -16.51
C ALA A 128 8.95 18.50 -15.36
N SER A 129 9.09 17.74 -14.27
CA SER A 129 8.29 17.89 -13.05
C SER A 129 9.17 18.13 -11.82
N PRO A 130 9.07 19.28 -11.13
CA PRO A 130 9.84 19.54 -9.92
C PRO A 130 9.55 18.49 -8.84
N GLY A 131 10.51 17.58 -8.68
CA GLY A 131 10.61 16.58 -7.61
C GLY A 131 9.66 15.39 -7.67
N LEU A 132 9.00 15.12 -8.81
CA LEU A 132 8.38 13.83 -9.11
C LEU A 132 9.12 13.19 -10.28
N PRO A 133 9.45 11.88 -10.26
CA PRO A 133 10.15 11.23 -11.37
C PRO A 133 9.54 11.53 -12.75
N ASP A 134 10.39 11.82 -13.73
CA ASP A 134 10.02 12.10 -15.11
C ASP A 134 9.33 10.88 -15.74
N ASP A 135 9.51 9.68 -15.18
CA ASP A 135 8.87 8.43 -15.58
C ASP A 135 8.53 7.58 -14.36
N ALA A 136 7.44 6.83 -14.43
CA ALA A 136 7.16 5.78 -13.45
C ALA A 136 8.23 4.69 -13.52
N ASP A 137 8.81 4.36 -12.36
CA ASP A 137 9.78 3.27 -12.22
C ASP A 137 9.07 1.91 -12.37
N GLU A 138 9.69 0.97 -13.08
CA GLU A 138 9.13 -0.37 -13.30
C GLU A 138 8.97 -1.19 -12.00
N SER A 139 9.72 -0.84 -10.96
CA SER A 139 9.65 -1.47 -9.65
C SER A 139 8.50 -0.99 -8.77
N TRP A 140 7.80 0.08 -9.17
CA TRP A 140 6.71 0.65 -8.40
C TRP A 140 5.45 -0.20 -8.43
N SER A 141 4.75 -0.23 -7.31
CA SER A 141 3.41 -0.81 -7.22
C SER A 141 2.40 0.00 -8.07
N PRO A 142 1.29 -0.60 -8.52
CA PRO A 142 0.24 0.13 -9.25
C PRO A 142 -0.28 1.37 -8.50
N SER A 143 -0.30 1.32 -7.17
CA SER A 143 -0.74 2.42 -6.31
C SER A 143 0.27 3.56 -6.25
N GLU A 144 1.57 3.25 -6.25
CA GLU A 144 2.63 4.26 -6.40
C GLU A 144 2.57 4.92 -7.78
N VAL A 145 2.41 4.14 -8.85
CA VAL A 145 2.23 4.68 -10.21
C VAL A 145 1.00 5.58 -10.29
N SER A 146 -0.12 5.18 -9.69
CA SER A 146 -1.34 6.01 -9.67
C SER A 146 -1.17 7.28 -8.85
N ALA A 147 -0.48 7.22 -7.71
CA ALA A 147 -0.22 8.40 -6.88
C ALA A 147 0.73 9.37 -7.58
N TRP A 148 1.77 8.86 -8.23
CA TRP A 148 2.65 9.64 -9.09
C TRP A 148 1.88 10.33 -10.22
N TRP A 149 1.12 9.58 -11.02
CA TRP A 149 0.35 10.14 -12.14
C TRP A 149 -0.68 11.20 -11.70
N GLY A 150 -1.28 10.99 -10.52
CA GLY A 150 -2.22 11.94 -9.91
C GLY A 150 -1.56 13.22 -9.37
N ALA A 151 -0.27 13.15 -9.02
CA ALA A 151 0.49 14.29 -8.52
C ALA A 151 1.05 15.19 -9.64
N LEU A 152 1.17 14.66 -10.87
CA LEU A 152 1.52 15.45 -12.04
C LEU A 152 0.42 16.47 -12.41
N THR A 153 0.87 17.62 -12.90
CA THR A 153 0.02 18.63 -13.58
C THR A 153 -0.46 18.13 -14.95
N ASP A 154 -1.43 18.82 -15.54
CA ASP A 154 -1.92 18.48 -16.88
C ASP A 154 -0.82 18.62 -17.94
N GLU A 155 0.01 19.65 -17.84
CA GLU A 155 1.16 19.87 -18.72
C GLU A 155 2.20 18.76 -18.60
N GLU A 156 2.53 18.33 -17.38
CA GLU A 156 3.49 17.24 -17.15
C GLU A 156 2.95 15.90 -17.64
N ARG A 157 1.68 15.58 -17.39
CA ARG A 157 1.03 14.38 -17.95
C ARG A 157 1.06 14.39 -19.46
N GLN A 158 0.74 15.53 -20.08
CA GLN A 158 0.78 15.70 -21.52
C GLN A 158 2.19 15.50 -22.08
N ALA A 159 3.22 16.00 -21.39
CA ALA A 159 4.62 15.78 -21.76
C ALA A 159 5.02 14.29 -21.66
N CYS A 160 4.56 13.56 -20.63
CA CYS A 160 4.76 12.11 -20.52
C CYS A 160 4.12 11.36 -21.70
N ILE A 161 2.89 11.72 -22.09
CA ILE A 161 2.18 11.14 -23.24
C ILE A 161 2.90 11.45 -24.55
N GLU A 162 3.36 12.68 -24.74
CA GLU A 162 4.11 13.08 -25.95
C GLU A 162 5.44 12.34 -26.07
N ARG A 163 6.10 12.05 -24.94
CA ARG A 163 7.36 11.31 -24.90
C ARG A 163 7.17 9.82 -25.17
N ASP A 164 6.15 9.19 -24.57
CA ASP A 164 5.84 7.77 -24.77
C ASP A 164 4.31 7.53 -24.89
N PRO A 165 3.75 7.70 -26.10
CA PRO A 165 2.32 7.51 -26.33
C PRO A 165 1.87 6.05 -26.18
N LEU A 166 2.78 5.07 -26.27
CA LEU A 166 2.42 3.66 -26.13
C LEU A 166 2.27 3.27 -24.66
N LYS A 167 3.05 3.89 -23.77
CA LYS A 167 2.99 3.68 -22.32
C LYS A 167 1.87 4.49 -21.65
N TYR A 168 1.65 5.72 -22.11
CA TYR A 168 0.75 6.67 -21.43
C TYR A 168 -0.42 7.19 -22.28
N GLY A 169 -0.38 7.01 -23.60
CA GLY A 169 -1.48 7.39 -24.50
C GLY A 169 -2.60 6.36 -24.50
N ASN A 170 -3.85 6.85 -24.50
CA ASN A 170 -5.06 6.03 -24.67
C ASN A 170 -5.24 5.56 -26.12
#